data_AF-A0A3C1KLV6-F1
#
_entry.id   AF-A0A3C1KLV6-F1
#
_cell.length_a   1.000
_cell.length_b   1.000
_cell.length_c   1.000
_cell.angle_alpha   90.00
_cell.angle_beta   90.00
_cell.angle_gamma   90.00
#
_symmetry.space_group_name_H-M   'P 1'
#
loop_
_entity.id
_entity.type
_entity.pdbx_description
1 polymer ?
#
loop_
_entity_poly.entity_id
_entity_poly.type
_entity_poly.pdbx_seq_one_letter_code
_entity_poly.pdbx_strand_id
1 'polypeptide(L)'
;FFDQIRFYEVSHAELAQIRRDFPQGRYPLQIEQTQFSLADYEDFVASNAGAIDSFRDHRQQAFAAELAQWHANGQFNFAEEDVPEAVTEQSWPETATVVDSPVSGSVWQLNVQVGDSVRRGDPMVVLESMKMEIAVFAPCDAVVSQVLLSPGNRVAAGQALVVLEDSEGASL
;
A
#
# COMPACT_ATOMS: atom_id res chain seq x y z
N PHE A 1 2.05 -33.18 -6.23
CA PHE A 1 1.04 -32.53 -7.10
C PHE A 1 1.74 -32.13 -8.38
N PHE A 2 1.21 -32.51 -9.55
CA PHE A 2 1.85 -32.32 -10.87
C PHE A 2 0.96 -31.51 -11.84
N ASP A 3 -0.02 -30.79 -11.29
CA ASP A 3 -0.97 -30.03 -12.09
C ASP A 3 -0.26 -28.86 -12.77
N GLN A 4 -0.64 -28.58 -14.01
CA GLN A 4 -0.09 -27.47 -14.79
C GLN A 4 -1.07 -26.30 -14.77
N ILE A 5 -0.60 -25.14 -14.32
CA ILE A 5 -1.35 -23.88 -14.39
C ILE A 5 -0.85 -23.11 -15.61
N ARG A 6 -1.77 -22.72 -16.50
CA ARG A 6 -1.48 -21.88 -17.66
C ARG A 6 -2.25 -20.58 -17.53
N PHE A 7 -1.54 -19.47 -17.68
CA PHE A 7 -2.15 -18.15 -17.76
C PHE A 7 -2.43 -17.80 -19.21
N TYR A 8 -3.50 -17.06 -19.43
CA TYR A 8 -3.82 -16.45 -20.71
C TYR A 8 -4.19 -14.98 -20.44
N GLU A 9 -3.97 -14.15 -21.44
CA GLU A 9 -4.18 -12.71 -21.31
C GLU A 9 -5.67 -12.38 -21.36
N VAL A 10 -6.08 -11.46 -20.49
CA VAL A 10 -7.45 -10.91 -20.42
C VAL A 10 -7.39 -9.41 -20.16
N SER A 11 -8.44 -8.71 -20.56
CA SER A 11 -8.57 -7.29 -20.20
C SER A 11 -8.92 -7.11 -18.71
N HIS A 12 -8.68 -5.91 -18.17
CA HIS A 12 -9.12 -5.56 -16.82
C HIS A 12 -10.64 -5.77 -16.61
N ALA A 13 -11.45 -5.35 -17.58
CA ALA A 13 -12.91 -5.46 -17.51
C ALA A 13 -13.37 -6.93 -17.51
N GLU A 14 -12.72 -7.75 -18.34
CA GLU A 14 -12.96 -9.19 -18.39
C GLU A 14 -12.57 -9.87 -17.07
N LEU A 15 -11.38 -9.59 -16.53
CA LEU A 15 -10.95 -10.14 -15.25
C LEU A 15 -11.90 -9.75 -14.11
N ALA A 16 -12.39 -8.51 -14.09
CA ALA A 16 -13.38 -8.06 -13.11
C ALA A 16 -14.70 -8.84 -13.24
N GLN A 17 -15.15 -9.13 -14.46
CA GLN A 17 -16.33 -9.95 -14.69
C GLN A 17 -16.12 -11.39 -14.20
N ILE A 18 -14.99 -12.01 -14.56
CA ILE A 18 -14.62 -13.36 -14.12
C ILE A 18 -14.62 -13.46 -12.59
N ARG A 19 -14.03 -12.48 -11.89
CA ARG A 19 -13.99 -12.43 -10.42
C ARG A 19 -15.38 -12.33 -9.77
N ARG A 20 -16.35 -11.68 -10.44
CA ARG A 20 -17.75 -11.63 -9.96
C ARG A 20 -18.49 -12.94 -10.19
N ASP A 21 -18.26 -13.59 -11.32
CA ASP A 21 -19.02 -14.78 -11.73
C ASP A 21 -18.48 -16.08 -11.13
N PHE A 22 -17.17 -16.20 -10.94
CA PHE A 22 -16.52 -17.43 -10.46
C PHE A 22 -17.02 -17.90 -9.09
N PRO A 23 -17.11 -17.05 -8.03
CA PRO A 23 -17.62 -17.48 -6.72
C PRO A 23 -19.09 -17.94 -6.77
N GLN A 24 -19.84 -17.53 -7.79
CA GLN A 24 -21.23 -17.90 -8.00
C GLN A 24 -21.36 -19.14 -8.91
N GLY A 25 -20.25 -19.75 -9.31
CA GLY A 25 -20.22 -20.90 -10.22
C GLY A 25 -20.57 -20.56 -11.68
N ARG A 26 -20.60 -19.27 -12.05
CA ARG A 26 -20.99 -18.79 -13.39
C ARG A 26 -19.79 -18.61 -14.34
N TYR A 27 -18.63 -19.11 -13.95
CA TYR A 27 -17.43 -19.09 -14.76
C TYR A 27 -16.77 -20.47 -14.77
N PRO A 28 -16.87 -21.25 -15.86
CA PRO A 28 -16.29 -22.58 -15.93
C PRO A 28 -14.77 -22.49 -16.12
N LEU A 29 -14.02 -23.19 -15.27
CA LEU A 29 -12.57 -23.36 -15.45
C LEU A 29 -12.30 -24.38 -16.55
N GLN A 30 -11.33 -24.09 -17.41
CA GLN A 30 -10.79 -25.07 -18.35
C GLN A 30 -9.87 -26.01 -17.59
N ILE A 31 -10.28 -27.27 -17.45
CA ILE A 31 -9.52 -28.33 -16.79
C ILE A 31 -9.39 -29.49 -17.76
N GLU A 32 -8.15 -29.80 -18.14
CA GLU A 32 -7.83 -30.89 -19.06
C GLU A 32 -7.14 -32.02 -18.29
N GLN A 33 -7.62 -33.26 -18.52
CA GLN A 33 -6.95 -34.45 -18.00
C GLN A 33 -5.79 -34.81 -18.92
N THR A 34 -4.58 -34.85 -18.36
CA THR A 34 -3.35 -35.10 -19.10
C THR A 34 -2.42 -36.02 -18.31
N GLN A 35 -1.33 -36.45 -18.93
CA GLN A 35 -0.27 -37.23 -18.28
C GLN A 35 1.05 -36.47 -18.38
N PHE A 36 1.81 -36.48 -17.29
CA PHE A 36 3.17 -35.97 -17.26
C PHE A 36 4.16 -37.15 -17.26
N SER A 37 5.11 -37.13 -18.19
CA SER A 37 6.23 -38.08 -18.25
C SER A 37 7.50 -37.33 -17.83
N LEU A 38 8.15 -37.81 -16.77
CA LEU A 38 9.43 -37.23 -16.33
C LEU A 38 10.53 -37.43 -17.38
N ALA A 39 10.56 -38.61 -18.03
CA ALA A 39 11.54 -38.90 -19.08
C ALA A 39 11.42 -37.92 -20.25
N ASP A 40 10.21 -37.69 -20.75
CA ASP A 40 9.97 -36.75 -21.86
C ASP A 40 10.36 -35.32 -21.47
N TYR A 41 10.14 -34.94 -20.20
CA TYR A 41 10.55 -33.63 -19.69
C TYR A 41 12.08 -33.50 -19.59
N GLU A 42 12.78 -34.53 -19.11
CA GLU A 42 14.24 -34.56 -19.06
C GLU A 42 14.86 -34.47 -20.47
N ASP A 43 14.29 -35.20 -21.44
CA ASP A 43 14.69 -35.11 -22.85
C ASP A 43 14.46 -33.71 -23.43
N PHE A 44 13.32 -33.09 -23.10
CA PHE A 44 13.03 -31.71 -23.49
C PHE A 44 14.05 -30.73 -22.89
N VAL A 45 14.37 -30.86 -21.60
CA VAL A 45 15.36 -30.00 -20.92
C VAL A 45 16.74 -30.19 -21.54
N ALA A 46 17.17 -31.44 -21.77
CA ALA A 46 18.46 -31.74 -22.40
C ALA A 46 18.56 -31.15 -23.81
N SER A 47 17.49 -31.28 -24.60
CA SER A 47 17.42 -30.74 -25.96
C SER A 47 17.47 -29.21 -26.00
N ASN A 48 17.09 -28.53 -24.91
CA ASN A 48 17.07 -27.06 -24.81
C ASN A 48 18.18 -26.50 -23.89
N ALA A 49 19.12 -27.33 -23.44
CA ALA A 49 20.10 -26.95 -22.42
C ALA A 49 20.88 -25.68 -22.76
N GLY A 50 21.36 -25.54 -24.00
CA GLY A 50 22.11 -24.36 -24.42
C GLY A 50 21.32 -23.05 -24.32
N ALA A 51 20.03 -23.06 -24.67
CA ALA A 51 19.16 -21.89 -24.55
C ALA A 51 18.85 -21.57 -23.09
N ILE A 52 18.63 -22.60 -22.26
CA ILE A 52 18.40 -22.46 -20.82
C ILE A 52 19.61 -21.84 -20.14
N ASP A 53 20.81 -22.32 -20.45
CA ASP A 53 22.05 -21.83 -19.84
C ASP A 53 22.37 -20.40 -20.30
N SER A 54 22.20 -20.09 -21.59
CA SER A 54 22.34 -18.71 -22.09
C SER A 54 21.41 -17.73 -21.37
N PHE A 55 20.15 -18.12 -21.13
CA PHE A 55 19.22 -17.29 -20.36
C PHE A 55 19.65 -17.12 -18.90
N ARG A 56 20.11 -18.20 -18.26
CA ARG A 56 20.59 -18.18 -16.86
C ARG A 56 21.79 -17.25 -16.70
N ASP A 57 22.75 -17.34 -17.61
CA ASP A 57 23.95 -16.49 -17.59
C ASP A 57 23.58 -15.02 -17.76
N HIS A 58 22.71 -14.70 -18.73
CA HIS A 58 22.24 -13.34 -18.93
C HIS A 58 21.54 -12.77 -17.69
N ARG A 59 20.62 -13.55 -17.10
CA ARG A 59 19.91 -13.15 -15.88
C ARG A 59 20.88 -12.91 -14.71
N GLN A 60 21.88 -13.78 -14.54
CA GLN A 60 22.87 -13.66 -13.47
C GLN A 60 23.73 -12.41 -13.65
N GLN A 61 24.15 -12.11 -14.88
CA GLN A 61 24.91 -10.90 -15.20
C GLN A 61 24.10 -9.64 -14.97
N ALA A 62 22.83 -9.62 -15.40
CA ALA A 62 21.93 -8.50 -15.19
C ALA A 62 21.69 -8.23 -13.69
N PHE A 63 21.43 -9.28 -12.91
CA PHE A 63 21.26 -9.18 -11.46
C PHE A 63 22.54 -8.69 -10.75
N ALA A 64 23.71 -9.21 -11.13
CA ALA A 64 24.99 -8.77 -10.56
C ALA A 64 25.27 -7.29 -10.87
N ALA A 65 24.92 -6.82 -12.08
CA ALA A 65 25.05 -5.43 -12.47
C ALA A 65 24.11 -4.52 -11.67
N GLU A 66 22.84 -4.92 -11.49
CA GLU A 66 21.87 -4.19 -10.68
C GLU A 66 22.30 -4.11 -9.21
N LEU A 67 22.74 -5.24 -8.62
CA LEU A 67 23.25 -5.26 -7.25
C LEU A 67 24.46 -4.35 -7.06
N ALA A 68 25.41 -4.38 -8.01
CA ALA A 68 26.57 -3.48 -7.98
C ALA A 68 26.15 -2.00 -8.06
N GLN A 69 25.11 -1.70 -8.85
CA GLN A 69 24.56 -0.36 -8.94
C GLN A 69 23.90 0.08 -7.62
N TRP A 70 23.14 -0.80 -6.96
CA TRP A 70 22.53 -0.53 -5.65
C TRP A 70 23.56 -0.32 -4.53
N HIS A 71 24.70 -1.02 -4.61
CA HIS A 71 25.82 -0.80 -3.70
C HIS A 71 26.47 0.56 -3.96
N ALA A 72 26.68 0.92 -5.23
CA ALA A 72 27.33 2.18 -5.62
C ALA A 72 26.49 3.43 -5.27
N ASN A 73 25.17 3.32 -5.33
CA ASN A 73 24.26 4.43 -5.05
C ASN A 73 23.71 4.45 -3.61
N GLY A 74 24.16 3.54 -2.75
CA GLY A 74 23.79 3.49 -1.33
C GLY A 74 22.37 3.02 -1.03
N GLN A 75 21.62 2.50 -2.02
CA GLN A 75 20.24 2.02 -1.85
C GLN A 75 20.10 0.80 -0.93
N PHE A 76 21.23 0.14 -0.59
CA PHE A 76 21.23 -0.97 0.37
C PHE A 76 21.09 -0.52 1.82
N ASN A 77 21.39 0.75 2.11
CA ASN A 77 21.26 1.32 3.44
C ASN A 77 20.02 2.23 3.46
N PHE A 78 18.86 1.62 3.67
CA PHE A 78 17.71 2.39 4.14
C PHE A 78 18.00 2.76 5.60
N ALA A 79 18.72 3.87 5.80
CA ALA A 79 18.74 4.51 7.09
C ALA A 79 17.32 5.04 7.31
N GLU A 80 16.55 4.37 8.17
CA GLU A 80 15.40 5.03 8.78
C GLU A 80 15.97 6.26 9.46
N GLU A 81 15.74 7.45 8.88
CA GLU A 81 15.89 8.67 9.63
C GLU A 81 14.86 8.55 10.76
N ASP A 82 15.35 8.22 11.97
CA ASP A 82 14.61 8.39 13.20
C ASP A 82 14.21 9.87 13.22
N VAL A 83 12.99 10.16 12.76
CA VAL A 83 12.39 11.47 12.93
C VAL A 83 12.31 11.63 14.44
N PRO A 84 13.07 12.57 15.04
CA PRO A 84 13.05 12.73 16.48
C PRO A 84 11.60 12.92 16.91
N GLU A 85 11.18 12.25 17.99
CA GLU A 85 9.95 12.61 18.70
C GLU A 85 10.10 14.05 19.20
N ALA A 86 9.79 15.01 18.34
CA ALA A 86 9.63 16.40 18.72
C ALA A 86 8.32 16.48 19.49
N VAL A 87 8.36 16.10 20.77
CA VAL A 87 7.38 16.53 21.76
C VAL A 87 7.54 18.03 21.91
N THR A 88 7.01 18.75 20.94
CA THR A 88 6.73 20.17 21.08
C THR A 88 5.46 20.24 21.92
N GLU A 89 5.52 20.91 23.06
CA GLU A 89 4.32 21.33 23.78
C GLU A 89 3.52 22.25 22.84
N GLN A 90 2.68 21.64 22.02
CA GLN A 90 1.77 22.34 21.13
C GLN A 90 0.54 22.69 21.97
N SER A 91 0.33 23.99 22.11
CA SER A 91 -0.88 24.54 22.73
C SER A 91 -1.79 25.04 21.62
N TRP A 92 -3.04 24.59 21.64
CA TRP A 92 -4.08 25.05 20.74
C TRP A 92 -5.07 25.92 21.50
N PRO A 93 -5.77 26.86 20.82
CA PRO A 93 -6.83 27.64 21.45
C PRO A 93 -7.88 26.74 22.11
N GLU A 94 -8.53 27.19 23.17
CA GLU A 94 -9.63 26.45 23.83
C GLU A 94 -10.81 26.15 22.90
N THR A 95 -10.92 26.92 21.81
CA THR A 95 -11.94 26.75 20.75
C THR A 95 -11.57 25.70 19.72
N ALA A 96 -10.35 25.17 19.75
CA ALA A 96 -9.89 24.17 18.80
C ALA A 96 -10.31 22.77 19.22
N THR A 97 -10.82 21.98 18.26
CA THR A 97 -11.08 20.55 18.44
C THR A 97 -9.92 19.76 17.85
N VAL A 98 -9.15 19.10 18.70
CA VAL A 98 -8.04 18.24 18.29
C VAL A 98 -8.55 16.82 18.04
N VAL A 99 -8.16 16.26 16.90
CA VAL A 99 -8.51 14.89 16.53
C VAL A 99 -7.26 14.03 16.60
N ASP A 100 -7.27 13.11 17.56
CA ASP A 100 -6.15 12.23 17.87
C ASP A 100 -6.24 10.88 17.16
N SER A 101 -5.08 10.25 17.00
CA SER A 101 -5.00 8.89 16.49
C SER A 101 -5.54 7.88 17.51
N PRO A 102 -6.49 7.01 17.14
CA PRO A 102 -6.98 5.96 18.04
C PRO A 102 -6.00 4.79 18.18
N VAL A 103 -4.99 4.70 17.31
CA VAL A 103 -4.06 3.56 17.22
C VAL A 103 -2.62 4.01 16.95
N SER A 104 -1.67 3.13 17.21
CA SER A 104 -0.30 3.30 16.70
C SER A 104 -0.19 2.69 15.30
N GLY A 105 0.55 3.33 14.40
CA GLY A 105 0.66 2.91 13.00
C GLY A 105 1.40 3.92 12.14
N SER A 106 0.97 4.05 10.89
CA SER A 106 1.42 5.11 9.96
C SER A 106 0.23 5.82 9.33
N VAL A 107 0.43 7.06 8.89
CA VAL A 107 -0.55 7.77 8.07
C VAL A 107 -0.51 7.16 6.67
N TRP A 108 -1.60 6.52 6.24
CA TRP A 108 -1.73 5.94 4.90
C TRP A 108 -2.16 7.00 3.88
N GLN A 109 -3.19 7.78 4.22
CA GLN A 109 -3.76 8.78 3.34
C GLN A 109 -4.31 9.97 4.13
N LEU A 110 -4.15 11.18 3.57
CA LEU A 110 -4.86 12.38 4.01
C LEU A 110 -5.95 12.70 2.99
N ASN A 111 -7.17 12.91 3.46
CA ASN A 111 -8.33 13.23 2.63
C ASN A 111 -8.71 14.72 2.71
N VAL A 112 -8.05 15.47 3.59
CA VAL A 112 -8.30 16.89 3.85
C VAL A 112 -7.01 17.69 3.82
N GLN A 113 -7.14 18.98 3.57
CA GLN A 113 -6.08 19.97 3.63
C GLN A 113 -6.48 21.13 4.56
N VAL A 114 -5.50 21.93 4.97
CA VAL A 114 -5.77 23.14 5.77
C VAL A 114 -6.69 24.08 4.98
N GLY A 115 -7.76 24.53 5.64
CA GLY A 115 -8.81 25.38 5.07
C GLY A 115 -10.05 24.62 4.59
N ASP A 116 -10.01 23.29 4.51
CA ASP A 116 -11.17 22.51 4.08
C ASP A 116 -12.29 22.55 5.13
N SER A 117 -13.53 22.71 4.68
CA SER A 117 -14.72 22.53 5.53
C SER A 117 -15.11 21.06 5.54
N VAL A 118 -15.19 20.48 6.74
CA VAL A 118 -15.59 19.09 6.97
C VAL A 118 -16.93 19.04 7.69
N ARG A 119 -17.72 18.00 7.43
CA ARG A 119 -18.94 17.68 8.18
C ARG A 119 -18.69 16.52 9.12
N ARG A 120 -19.48 16.42 10.18
CA ARG A 120 -19.45 15.27 11.07
C ARG A 120 -19.57 13.96 10.29
N GLY A 121 -18.59 13.07 10.50
CA GLY A 121 -18.52 11.77 9.85
C GLY A 121 -17.75 11.76 8.52
N ASP A 122 -17.25 12.91 8.05
CA ASP A 122 -16.37 12.94 6.88
C ASP A 122 -15.02 12.29 7.22
N PRO A 123 -14.49 11.39 6.36
CA PRO A 123 -13.19 10.76 6.59
C PRO A 123 -12.08 11.78 6.32
N MET A 124 -11.24 12.04 7.32
CA MET A 124 -10.15 13.03 7.21
C MET A 124 -8.78 12.39 7.00
N VAL A 125 -8.50 11.31 7.74
CA VAL A 125 -7.21 10.61 7.70
C VAL A 125 -7.49 9.12 7.64
N VAL A 126 -6.73 8.39 6.83
CA VAL A 126 -6.67 6.93 6.87
C VAL A 126 -5.33 6.54 7.47
N LEU A 127 -5.36 5.76 8.54
CA LEU A 127 -4.19 5.19 9.18
C LEU A 127 -4.01 3.75 8.72
N GLU A 128 -2.76 3.29 8.62
CA GLU A 128 -2.43 1.88 8.51
C GLU A 128 -1.92 1.38 9.86
N SER A 129 -2.56 0.36 10.42
CA SER A 129 -2.07 -0.35 11.60
C SER A 129 -2.32 -1.84 11.46
N MET A 130 -1.31 -2.66 11.72
CA MET A 130 -1.41 -4.12 11.66
C MET A 130 -2.01 -4.65 10.35
N LYS A 131 -1.64 -4.06 9.20
CA LYS A 131 -2.17 -4.38 7.85
C LYS A 131 -3.66 -4.04 7.63
N MET A 132 -4.23 -3.20 8.50
CA MET A 132 -5.60 -2.73 8.41
C MET A 132 -5.61 -1.22 8.17
N GLU A 133 -6.50 -0.79 7.28
CA GLU A 133 -6.83 0.61 7.06
C GLU A 133 -7.89 1.05 8.09
N ILE A 134 -7.61 2.15 8.80
CA ILE A 134 -8.45 2.69 9.88
C ILE A 134 -8.73 4.16 9.55
N ALA A 135 -9.96 4.45 9.14
CA ALA A 135 -10.40 5.82 8.88
C ALA A 135 -10.67 6.57 10.19
N VAL A 136 -10.14 7.80 10.28
CA VAL A 136 -10.41 8.78 11.34
C VAL A 136 -11.36 9.83 10.77
N PHE A 137 -12.47 10.03 11.46
CA PHE A 137 -13.60 10.84 10.98
C PHE A 137 -13.70 12.17 11.74
N ALA A 138 -14.23 13.19 11.07
CA ALA A 138 -14.54 14.47 11.71
C ALA A 138 -15.61 14.31 12.80
N PRO A 139 -15.36 14.77 14.04
CA PRO A 139 -16.32 14.64 15.14
C PRO A 139 -17.50 15.63 15.05
N CYS A 140 -17.33 16.75 14.35
CA CYS A 140 -18.29 17.84 14.19
C CYS A 140 -18.10 18.54 12.83
N ASP A 141 -19.02 19.46 12.52
CA ASP A 141 -18.88 20.35 11.37
C ASP A 141 -17.87 21.45 11.73
N ALA A 142 -16.80 21.58 10.95
CA ALA A 142 -15.67 22.45 11.28
C ALA A 142 -14.83 22.80 10.05
N VAL A 143 -13.87 23.71 10.21
CA VAL A 143 -12.82 24.00 9.24
C VAL A 143 -11.50 23.40 9.72
N VAL A 144 -10.77 22.73 8.84
CA VAL A 144 -9.44 22.17 9.14
C VAL A 144 -8.45 23.32 9.31
N SER A 145 -7.98 23.56 10.54
CA SER A 145 -7.00 24.61 10.81
C SER A 145 -5.57 24.11 10.65
N GLN A 146 -5.28 22.86 11.03
CA GLN A 146 -3.96 22.26 10.89
C GLN A 146 -4.04 20.77 10.54
N VAL A 147 -3.08 20.32 9.73
CA VAL A 147 -2.79 18.90 9.49
C VAL A 147 -1.36 18.65 9.95
N LEU A 148 -1.18 17.78 10.95
CA LEU A 148 0.06 17.68 11.72
C LEU A 148 1.03 16.61 11.19
N LEU A 149 0.52 15.66 10.39
CA LEU A 149 1.29 14.55 9.82
C LEU A 149 1.01 14.39 8.34
N SER A 150 2.01 13.93 7.59
CA SER A 150 1.92 13.60 6.16
C SER A 150 1.87 12.08 5.93
N PRO A 151 1.37 11.60 4.77
CA PRO A 151 1.42 10.18 4.41
C PRO A 151 2.83 9.60 4.55
N GLY A 152 2.93 8.42 5.14
CA GLY A 152 4.18 7.74 5.49
C GLY A 152 4.73 8.06 6.87
N ASN A 153 4.27 9.12 7.56
CA ASN A 153 4.69 9.38 8.94
C ASN A 153 4.17 8.31 9.91
N ARG A 154 5.00 7.95 10.90
CA ARG A 154 4.57 7.10 12.03
C ARG A 154 3.67 7.91 12.95
N VAL A 155 2.72 7.21 13.59
CA VAL A 155 1.80 7.77 14.56
C VAL A 155 1.70 6.88 15.78
N ALA A 156 1.70 7.48 16.97
CA ALA A 156 1.37 6.81 18.24
C ALA A 156 -0.13 6.95 18.56
N ALA A 157 -0.68 6.00 19.30
CA ALA A 157 -2.02 6.15 19.87
C ALA A 157 -2.08 7.40 20.77
N GLY A 158 -3.10 8.23 20.59
CA GLY A 158 -3.29 9.52 21.27
C GLY A 158 -2.49 10.68 20.66
N GLN A 159 -1.73 10.47 19.59
CA GLN A 159 -1.02 11.56 18.91
C GLN A 159 -2.00 12.37 18.04
N ALA A 160 -1.94 13.69 18.16
CA ALA A 160 -2.75 14.61 17.37
C ALA A 160 -2.49 14.48 15.86
N LEU A 161 -3.57 14.44 15.07
CA LEU A 161 -3.52 14.28 13.62
C LEU A 161 -3.95 15.57 12.90
N VAL A 162 -5.10 16.09 13.30
CA VAL A 162 -5.78 17.22 12.67
C VAL A 162 -6.33 18.12 13.76
N VAL A 163 -6.23 19.43 13.55
CA VAL A 163 -6.85 20.44 14.40
C VAL A 163 -7.98 21.08 13.61
N LEU A 164 -9.13 21.18 14.25
CA LEU A 164 -10.36 21.73 13.69
C LEU A 164 -10.74 23.01 14.45
N GLU A 165 -11.31 23.97 13.74
CA GLU A 165 -11.88 25.20 14.31
C GLU A 165 -13.34 25.34 13.89
N ASP A 166 -14.15 25.94 14.78
CA ASP A 166 -15.55 26.22 14.49
C ASP A 166 -15.68 27.13 13.26
N SER A 167 -16.60 26.76 12.36
CA SER A 167 -16.87 27.51 11.13
C SER A 167 -17.35 28.96 11.34
N GLU A 168 -17.70 29.35 12.58
CA GLU A 168 -18.16 30.70 12.93
C GLU A 168 -17.03 31.70 13.28
N GLY A 169 -15.76 31.29 13.27
CA GLY A 169 -14.62 32.14 13.67
C GLY A 169 -13.97 33.03 12.59
N ALA A 170 -14.28 32.85 11.31
CA ALA A 170 -13.57 33.51 10.19
C ALA A 170 -14.15 34.89 9.79
N SER A 171 -14.76 35.63 10.73
CA SER A 171 -15.32 36.97 10.45
C SER A 171 -15.21 37.89 11.65
N LEU A 172 -13.99 38.35 11.96
CA LEU A 172 -13.74 39.58 12.72
C LEU A 172 -12.52 40.32 12.16
#